data_AF-A0A2U0H8D6-F1
#
_entry.id   AF-A0A2U0H8D6-F1
#
_cell.length_a   1.000
_cell.length_b   1.000
_cell.length_c   1.000
_cell.angle_alpha   90.00
_cell.angle_beta   90.00
_cell.angle_gamma   90.00
#
_symmetry.space_group_name_H-M   'P 1'
#
loop_
_entity.id
_entity.type
_entity.pdbx_description
1 polymer ?
#
loop_
_entity_poly.entity_id
_entity_poly.type
_entity_poly.pdbx_seq_one_letter_code
_entity_poly.pdbx_strand_id
1 'polypeptide(L)'
;MSTGPDDAPEPSPLVAVIGDRLECLAAMRAAPEAQEFACACTVSGRHRAVVIGVDVAASRTRGQLRAVLRDVEAQCSVLVGRLHRLQHILVVLNGSMLPERIVLRICDSAAQRIHAYLEQACARSIVLTVLLAETCDDSRSLAERLMARARQRPSLDAGIALLWRDIANAPIGAVGANTYV
;
A
#
# COMPACT_ATOMS: atom_id res chain seq x y z
N MET A 1 -43.41 6.06 -23.36
CA MET A 1 -42.01 6.50 -23.19
C MET A 1 -41.81 6.77 -21.71
N SER A 2 -41.23 5.81 -21.00
CA SER A 2 -40.92 5.95 -19.57
C SER A 2 -39.43 5.69 -19.41
N THR A 3 -38.66 6.76 -19.23
CA THR A 3 -37.24 6.72 -18.88
C THR A 3 -37.11 6.24 -17.45
N GLY A 4 -36.63 5.00 -17.27
CA GLY A 4 -36.27 4.45 -15.97
C GLY A 4 -35.12 5.24 -15.33
N PRO A 5 -34.97 5.19 -14.00
CA PRO A 5 -33.92 5.92 -13.30
C PRO A 5 -32.56 5.44 -13.80
N ASP A 6 -31.72 6.43 -14.07
CA ASP A 6 -30.31 6.31 -14.43
C ASP A 6 -29.60 5.45 -13.38
N ASP A 7 -29.33 4.20 -13.75
CA ASP A 7 -28.55 3.23 -12.98
C ASP A 7 -27.09 3.68 -13.06
N ALA A 8 -26.77 4.76 -12.34
CA ALA A 8 -25.40 5.23 -12.21
C ALA A 8 -24.60 4.06 -11.64
N PRO A 9 -23.58 3.54 -12.36
CA PRO A 9 -22.84 2.38 -11.90
C PRO A 9 -22.27 2.71 -10.52
N GLU A 10 -22.67 1.95 -9.50
CA GLU A 10 -22.09 2.11 -8.17
C GLU A 10 -20.56 2.12 -8.32
N PRO A 11 -19.88 3.13 -7.77
CA PRO A 11 -18.45 3.27 -7.95
C PRO A 11 -17.79 2.01 -7.39
N SER A 12 -17.32 1.14 -8.28
CA SER A 12 -16.68 -0.09 -7.88
C SER A 12 -15.46 0.27 -7.02
N PRO A 13 -15.30 -0.33 -5.83
CA PRO A 13 -14.24 0.04 -4.91
C PRO A 13 -12.88 -0.08 -5.60
N LEU A 14 -12.17 1.04 -5.67
CA LEU A 14 -10.88 1.14 -6.33
C LEU A 14 -9.80 0.38 -5.55
N VAL A 15 -9.92 0.39 -4.22
CA VAL A 15 -8.87 -0.06 -3.30
C VAL A 15 -9.39 -1.13 -2.35
N ALA A 16 -8.65 -2.23 -2.25
CA ALA A 16 -8.85 -3.19 -1.16
C ALA A 16 -7.95 -2.81 0.03
N VAL A 17 -8.46 -2.91 1.26
CA VAL A 17 -7.69 -2.69 2.49
C VAL A 17 -7.62 -3.99 3.28
N ILE A 18 -6.42 -4.44 3.62
CA ILE A 18 -6.17 -5.68 4.38
C ILE A 18 -5.13 -5.46 5.49
N GLY A 19 -4.92 -6.49 6.30
CA GLY A 19 -3.94 -6.49 7.37
C GLY A 19 -4.44 -5.77 8.62
N ASP A 20 -3.50 -5.30 9.43
CA ASP A 20 -3.76 -4.77 10.77
C ASP A 20 -4.62 -3.50 10.73
N ARG A 21 -5.39 -3.32 11.80
CA ARG A 21 -6.24 -2.13 11.99
C ARG A 21 -5.44 -1.00 12.62
N LEU A 22 -4.61 -0.37 11.79
CA LEU A 22 -3.87 0.83 12.17
C LEU A 22 -4.82 2.04 12.26
N GLU A 23 -4.72 2.83 13.33
CA GLU A 23 -5.56 4.02 13.52
C GLU A 23 -5.37 5.04 12.38
N CYS A 24 -4.14 5.19 11.87
CA CYS A 24 -3.86 6.07 10.74
C CYS A 24 -4.59 5.67 9.44
N LEU A 25 -5.05 4.42 9.32
CA LEU A 25 -5.85 3.92 8.19
C LEU A 25 -7.37 3.99 8.42
N ALA A 26 -7.84 4.49 9.56
CA ALA A 26 -9.28 4.53 9.87
C ALA A 26 -10.08 5.32 8.82
N ALA A 27 -9.58 6.49 8.41
CA ALA A 27 -10.21 7.31 7.37
C ALA A 27 -10.24 6.62 5.99
N MET A 28 -9.20 5.84 5.67
CA MET A 28 -9.14 5.05 4.43
C MET A 28 -10.21 3.96 4.43
N ARG A 29 -10.38 3.23 5.54
CA ARG A 29 -11.38 2.16 5.68
C ARG A 29 -12.82 2.69 5.62
N ALA A 30 -13.04 3.94 6.03
CA ALA A 30 -14.33 4.61 5.96
C ALA A 30 -14.65 5.20 4.57
N ALA A 31 -13.68 5.23 3.64
CA ALA A 31 -13.88 5.82 2.32
C ALA A 31 -14.76 4.91 1.44
N PRO A 32 -15.69 5.47 0.65
CA PRO A 32 -16.59 4.67 -0.20
C PRO A 32 -15.88 3.90 -1.31
N GLU A 33 -14.68 4.36 -1.71
CA GLU A 33 -13.85 3.69 -2.72
C GLU A 33 -12.97 2.57 -2.15
N ALA A 34 -13.01 2.36 -0.82
CA ALA A 34 -12.25 1.35 -0.12
C ALA A 34 -13.15 0.18 0.30
N GLN A 35 -12.64 -1.04 0.17
CA GLN A 35 -13.30 -2.25 0.64
C GLN A 35 -12.35 -3.03 1.57
N GLU A 36 -12.82 -3.33 2.78
CA GLU A 36 -12.04 -4.09 3.76
C GLU A 36 -12.17 -5.61 3.53
N PHE A 37 -11.04 -6.31 3.62
CA PHE A 37 -10.99 -7.77 3.59
C PHE A 37 -10.15 -8.30 4.75
N ALA A 38 -10.45 -9.52 5.19
CA ALA A 38 -9.76 -10.15 6.32
C ALA A 38 -8.31 -10.57 5.98
N CYS A 39 -8.07 -11.07 4.76
CA CYS A 39 -6.75 -11.50 4.28
C CYS A 39 -6.61 -11.32 2.77
N ALA A 40 -5.36 -11.37 2.28
CA ALA A 40 -5.04 -11.44 0.85
C ALA A 40 -5.81 -12.57 0.12
N CYS A 41 -6.03 -13.69 0.80
CA CYS A 41 -6.80 -14.84 0.31
C CYS A 41 -8.31 -14.62 0.15
N THR A 42 -8.85 -13.54 0.68
CA THR A 42 -10.29 -13.20 0.56
C THR A 42 -10.54 -12.05 -0.41
N VAL A 43 -9.48 -11.34 -0.82
CA VAL A 43 -9.62 -10.22 -1.76
C VAL A 43 -10.13 -10.76 -3.10
N SER A 44 -11.17 -10.10 -3.60
CA SER A 44 -11.85 -10.43 -4.85
C SER A 44 -12.33 -9.15 -5.53
N GLY A 45 -12.82 -9.23 -6.77
CA GLY A 45 -13.30 -8.05 -7.51
C GLY A 45 -12.23 -7.41 -8.39
N ARG A 46 -12.43 -6.13 -8.72
CA ARG A 46 -11.67 -5.40 -9.76
C ARG A 46 -10.83 -4.25 -9.21
N HIS A 47 -10.27 -4.42 -8.01
CA HIS A 47 -9.42 -3.41 -7.38
C HIS A 47 -8.16 -3.12 -8.20
N ARG A 48 -7.81 -1.84 -8.31
CA ARG A 48 -6.56 -1.38 -8.94
C ARG A 48 -5.44 -1.22 -7.93
N ALA A 49 -5.75 -1.10 -6.65
CA ALA A 49 -4.76 -1.01 -5.59
C ALA A 49 -5.14 -1.86 -4.39
N VAL A 50 -4.13 -2.25 -3.62
CA VAL A 50 -4.30 -2.85 -2.30
C VAL A 50 -3.48 -2.07 -1.28
N VAL A 51 -4.09 -1.72 -0.15
CA VAL A 51 -3.42 -1.19 1.03
C VAL A 51 -3.28 -2.31 2.06
N ILE A 52 -2.06 -2.56 2.53
CA ILE A 52 -1.75 -3.56 3.57
C ILE A 52 -1.30 -2.80 4.81
N GLY A 53 -2.14 -2.78 5.85
CA GLY A 53 -1.75 -2.28 7.17
C GLY A 53 -0.89 -3.32 7.89
N VAL A 54 0.22 -2.89 8.47
CA VAL A 54 1.15 -3.78 9.19
C VAL A 54 1.58 -3.11 10.49
N ASP A 55 1.14 -3.65 11.61
CA ASP A 55 1.62 -3.26 12.93
C ASP A 55 2.94 -3.97 13.23
N VAL A 56 4.01 -3.18 13.35
CA VAL A 56 5.35 -3.67 13.68
C VAL A 56 5.75 -3.37 15.12
N ALA A 57 4.80 -3.04 16.00
CA ALA A 57 5.04 -2.84 17.43
C ALA A 57 5.76 -4.03 18.05
N ALA A 58 5.38 -5.27 17.74
CA ALA A 58 6.04 -6.46 18.28
C ALA A 58 7.48 -6.67 17.74
N SER A 59 7.88 -5.98 16.67
CA SER A 59 9.20 -6.14 16.05
C SER A 59 10.25 -5.30 16.76
N ARG A 60 10.95 -5.91 17.73
CA ARG A 60 12.03 -5.27 18.49
C ARG A 60 13.41 -5.40 17.84
N THR A 61 13.54 -6.27 16.84
CA THR A 61 14.82 -6.56 16.18
C THR A 61 14.72 -6.46 14.66
N ARG A 62 15.87 -6.20 14.01
CA ARG A 62 15.97 -6.21 12.54
C ARG A 62 15.55 -7.55 11.93
N GLY A 63 15.75 -8.66 12.64
CA GLY A 63 15.35 -9.99 12.20
C GLY A 63 13.84 -10.16 12.16
N GLN A 64 13.14 -9.69 13.20
CA GLN A 64 11.68 -9.72 13.27
C GLN A 64 11.04 -8.84 12.20
N LEU A 65 11.53 -7.60 12.02
CA LEU A 65 11.03 -6.72 10.96
C LEU A 65 11.20 -7.35 9.56
N ARG A 66 12.34 -7.99 9.29
CA ARG A 66 12.54 -8.73 8.02
C ARG A 66 11.61 -9.93 7.88
N ALA A 67 11.26 -10.60 8.98
CA ALA A 67 10.29 -11.69 8.94
C ALA A 67 8.90 -11.19 8.57
N VAL A 68 8.47 -10.06 9.15
CA VAL A 68 7.21 -9.39 8.78
C VAL A 68 7.19 -9.02 7.30
N LEU A 69 8.27 -8.43 6.79
CA LEU A 69 8.34 -8.04 5.37
C LEU A 69 8.38 -9.24 4.40
N ARG A 70 8.84 -10.41 4.85
CA ARG A 70 8.71 -11.67 4.08
C ARG A 70 7.28 -12.18 4.07
N ASP A 71 6.52 -11.98 5.14
CA ASP A 71 5.08 -12.30 5.12
C ASP A 71 4.32 -11.37 4.16
N VAL A 72 4.63 -10.07 4.18
CA VAL A 72 4.09 -9.10 3.22
C VAL A 72 4.38 -9.51 1.78
N GLU A 73 5.59 -9.99 1.48
CA GLU A 73 5.93 -10.51 0.15
C GLU A 73 5.06 -11.70 -0.27
N ALA A 74 4.81 -12.65 0.63
CA ALA A 74 3.93 -13.77 0.37
C ALA A 74 2.50 -13.30 0.08
N GLN A 75 2.01 -12.32 0.85
CA GLN A 75 0.70 -11.70 0.62
C GLN A 75 0.65 -11.00 -0.74
N CYS A 76 1.70 -10.25 -1.12
CA CYS A 76 1.80 -9.62 -2.43
C CYS A 76 1.66 -10.66 -3.55
N SER A 77 2.42 -11.76 -3.50
CA SER A 77 2.35 -12.84 -4.49
C SER A 77 0.92 -13.39 -4.67
N VAL A 78 0.22 -13.64 -3.56
CA VAL A 78 -1.19 -14.07 -3.57
C VAL A 78 -2.10 -13.03 -4.24
N LEU A 79 -1.92 -11.74 -3.91
CA LEU A 79 -2.73 -10.66 -4.49
C LEU A 79 -2.51 -10.53 -5.99
N VAL A 80 -1.26 -10.59 -6.46
CA VAL A 80 -0.92 -10.50 -7.88
C VAL A 80 -1.52 -11.65 -8.68
N GLY A 81 -1.48 -12.87 -8.14
CA GLY A 81 -2.07 -14.04 -8.78
C GLY A 81 -3.60 -13.95 -8.93
N ARG A 82 -4.27 -13.20 -8.04
CA ARG A 82 -5.74 -13.11 -7.99
C ARG A 82 -6.31 -11.88 -8.68
N LEU A 83 -5.61 -10.75 -8.62
CA LEU A 83 -6.10 -9.46 -9.06
C LEU A 83 -5.46 -9.02 -10.37
N HIS A 84 -6.07 -9.41 -11.49
CA HIS A 84 -5.56 -9.07 -12.82
C HIS A 84 -5.53 -7.56 -13.13
N ARG A 85 -6.22 -6.71 -12.36
CA ARG A 85 -6.20 -5.24 -12.52
C ARG A 85 -5.30 -4.52 -11.51
N LEU A 86 -4.61 -5.27 -10.63
CA LEU A 86 -3.78 -4.70 -9.58
C LEU A 86 -2.56 -3.97 -10.16
N GLN A 87 -2.47 -2.67 -9.90
CA GLN A 87 -1.37 -1.83 -10.37
C GLN A 87 -0.52 -1.31 -9.21
N HIS A 88 -1.11 -1.19 -8.02
CA HIS A 88 -0.44 -0.62 -6.85
C HIS A 88 -0.59 -1.53 -5.64
N ILE A 89 0.51 -1.77 -4.94
CA ILE A 89 0.50 -2.32 -3.59
C ILE A 89 1.12 -1.27 -2.68
N LEU A 90 0.36 -0.84 -1.67
CA LEU A 90 0.72 0.17 -0.70
C LEU A 90 0.82 -0.51 0.66
N VAL A 91 2.02 -0.64 1.22
CA VAL A 91 2.24 -1.25 2.53
C VAL A 91 2.42 -0.13 3.54
N VAL A 92 1.59 -0.06 4.57
CA VAL A 92 1.65 0.97 5.60
C VAL A 92 2.10 0.32 6.90
N LEU A 93 3.29 0.69 7.36
CA LEU A 93 3.87 0.21 8.61
C LEU A 93 3.68 1.25 9.70
N ASN A 94 3.41 0.79 10.91
CA ASN A 94 3.42 1.66 12.09
C ASN A 94 3.89 0.90 13.34
N GLY A 95 4.33 1.63 14.36
CA GLY A 95 4.65 1.09 15.68
C GLY A 95 6.09 0.62 15.87
N SER A 96 7.01 0.86 14.93
CA SER A 96 8.37 0.35 15.08
C SER A 96 9.10 0.95 16.28
N MET A 97 9.77 0.10 17.08
CA MET A 97 10.69 0.55 18.14
C MET A 97 12.14 0.69 17.68
N LEU A 98 12.42 0.33 16.43
CA LEU A 98 13.75 0.47 15.86
C LEU A 98 13.98 1.92 15.42
N PRO A 99 15.23 2.40 15.40
CA PRO A 99 15.54 3.70 14.83
C PRO A 99 15.02 3.81 13.39
N GLU A 100 14.28 4.88 13.10
CA GLU A 100 13.57 5.05 11.84
C GLU A 100 14.47 4.89 10.60
N ARG A 101 15.70 5.43 10.63
CA ARG A 101 16.67 5.26 9.54
C ARG A 101 17.00 3.78 9.25
N ILE A 102 16.98 2.94 10.28
CA ILE A 102 17.19 1.49 10.13
C ILE A 102 15.94 0.84 9.54
N VAL A 103 14.75 1.22 10.00
CA VAL A 103 13.46 0.71 9.48
C VAL A 103 13.32 1.06 8.02
N LEU A 104 13.53 2.33 7.66
CA LEU A 104 13.44 2.84 6.29
C LEU A 104 14.39 2.07 5.36
N ARG A 105 15.66 1.89 5.75
CA ARG A 105 16.63 1.13 4.94
C ARG A 105 16.21 -0.33 4.73
N ILE A 106 15.67 -0.98 5.77
CA ILE A 106 15.19 -2.36 5.67
C ILE A 106 13.97 -2.43 4.75
N CYS A 107 13.03 -1.48 4.88
CA CYS A 107 11.84 -1.39 4.06
C CYS A 107 12.17 -1.12 2.61
N ASP A 108 13.10 -0.22 2.32
CA ASP A 108 13.53 0.12 0.97
C ASP A 108 14.16 -1.10 0.26
N SER A 109 15.09 -1.78 0.95
CA SER A 109 15.68 -3.03 0.44
C SER A 109 14.62 -4.12 0.23
N ALA A 110 13.60 -4.19 1.10
CA ALA A 110 12.52 -5.15 0.94
C ALA A 110 11.59 -4.77 -0.22
N ALA A 111 11.27 -3.48 -0.40
CA ALA A 111 10.41 -2.99 -1.46
C ALA A 111 11.02 -3.28 -2.83
N GLN A 112 12.29 -2.96 -3.03
CA GLN A 112 13.01 -3.26 -4.28
C GLN A 112 13.04 -4.77 -4.57
N ARG A 113 13.31 -5.58 -3.54
CA ARG A 113 13.39 -7.04 -3.67
C ARG A 113 12.02 -7.66 -4.01
N ILE A 114 10.96 -7.24 -3.33
CA ILE A 114 9.60 -7.72 -3.60
C ILE A 114 9.18 -7.28 -5.00
N HIS A 115 9.44 -6.03 -5.36
CA HIS A 115 9.15 -5.51 -6.69
C HIS A 115 9.81 -6.35 -7.79
N ALA A 116 11.13 -6.57 -7.69
CA ALA A 116 11.88 -7.39 -8.64
C ALA A 116 11.35 -8.84 -8.69
N TYR A 117 10.99 -9.42 -7.55
CA TYR A 117 10.38 -10.75 -7.50
C TYR A 117 9.04 -10.79 -8.25
N LEU A 118 8.15 -9.82 -8.03
CA LEU A 118 6.84 -9.77 -8.69
C LEU A 118 6.98 -9.56 -10.21
N GLU A 119 7.92 -8.73 -10.64
CA GLU A 119 8.19 -8.54 -12.07
C GLU A 119 8.68 -9.84 -12.72
N GLN A 120 9.62 -10.53 -12.08
CA GLN A 120 10.20 -11.77 -12.62
C GLN A 120 9.25 -12.96 -12.56
N ALA A 121 8.60 -13.18 -11.40
CA ALA A 121 7.80 -14.37 -11.15
C ALA A 121 6.38 -14.26 -11.72
N CYS A 122 5.82 -13.05 -11.76
CA CYS A 122 4.43 -12.85 -12.19
C CYS A 122 4.32 -12.18 -13.57
N ALA A 123 5.41 -11.69 -14.16
CA ALA A 123 5.41 -10.91 -15.42
C ALA A 123 4.47 -9.69 -15.35
N ARG A 124 4.41 -9.05 -14.18
CA ARG A 124 3.49 -7.95 -13.84
C ARG A 124 4.28 -6.74 -13.37
N SER A 125 4.12 -5.61 -14.06
CA SER A 125 4.62 -4.32 -13.56
C SER A 125 3.64 -3.77 -12.53
N ILE A 126 4.03 -3.80 -11.25
CA ILE A 126 3.22 -3.37 -10.12
C ILE A 126 4.03 -2.39 -9.31
N VAL A 127 3.48 -1.21 -9.05
CA VAL A 127 4.13 -0.24 -8.17
C VAL A 127 3.98 -0.72 -6.73
N LEU A 128 5.11 -0.96 -6.07
CA LEU A 128 5.15 -1.21 -4.63
C LEU A 128 5.64 0.04 -3.91
N THR A 129 4.85 0.54 -2.97
CA THR A 129 5.23 1.65 -2.09
C THR A 129 5.08 1.20 -0.64
N VAL A 130 6.16 1.28 0.11
CA VAL A 130 6.17 1.05 1.55
C VAL A 130 6.17 2.40 2.25
N LEU A 131 5.22 2.65 3.12
CA LEU A 131 5.08 3.89 3.86
C LEU A 131 5.24 3.62 5.35
N LEU A 132 6.20 4.31 5.94
CA LEU A 132 6.41 4.40 7.37
C LEU A 132 5.51 5.50 7.90
N ALA A 133 4.40 5.09 8.52
CA ALA A 133 3.38 5.98 9.06
C ALA A 133 3.62 6.35 10.53
N GLU A 134 4.84 6.11 11.04
CA GLU A 134 5.27 6.66 12.32
C GLU A 134 5.01 8.17 12.33
N THR A 135 4.50 8.68 13.46
CA THR A 135 4.13 10.10 13.65
C THR A 135 3.02 10.63 12.74
N CYS A 136 2.24 9.77 12.07
CA CYS A 136 1.05 10.20 11.36
C CYS A 136 0.03 10.81 12.33
N ASP A 137 -0.20 12.10 12.18
CA ASP A 137 -1.10 12.94 12.97
C ASP A 137 -2.41 13.25 12.23
N ASP A 138 -2.45 13.06 10.91
CA ASP A 138 -3.63 13.27 10.07
C ASP A 138 -3.97 12.05 9.21
N SER A 139 -4.87 11.22 9.74
CA SER A 139 -5.37 10.02 9.05
C SER A 139 -6.14 10.33 7.76
N ARG A 140 -6.80 11.50 7.67
CA ARG A 140 -7.55 11.89 6.46
C ARG A 140 -6.59 12.27 5.36
N SER A 141 -5.59 13.10 5.65
CA SER A 141 -4.55 13.42 4.68
C SER A 141 -3.81 12.17 4.21
N LEU A 142 -3.50 11.23 5.11
CA LEU A 142 -2.91 9.95 4.72
C LEU A 142 -3.81 9.18 3.73
N ALA A 143 -5.09 9.03 4.03
CA ALA A 143 -6.04 8.35 3.14
C ALA A 143 -6.10 9.02 1.77
N GLU A 144 -6.14 10.36 1.70
CA GLU A 144 -6.12 11.11 0.45
C GLU A 144 -4.86 10.85 -0.36
N ARG A 145 -3.68 10.80 0.28
CA ARG A 145 -2.40 10.50 -0.39
C ARG A 145 -2.37 9.07 -0.95
N LEU A 146 -2.82 8.09 -0.17
CA LEU A 146 -2.88 6.69 -0.60
C LEU A 146 -3.86 6.51 -1.77
N MET A 147 -5.04 7.14 -1.69
CA MET A 147 -6.03 7.14 -2.78
C MET A 147 -5.50 7.82 -4.04
N ALA A 148 -4.84 8.97 -3.90
CA ALA A 148 -4.22 9.66 -5.01
C ALA A 148 -3.17 8.76 -5.69
N ARG A 149 -2.32 8.07 -4.92
CA ARG A 149 -1.35 7.11 -5.45
C ARG A 149 -2.01 5.94 -6.16
N ALA A 150 -3.06 5.34 -5.58
CA ALA A 150 -3.82 4.26 -6.20
C ALA A 150 -4.43 4.64 -7.57
N ARG A 151 -4.76 5.92 -7.76
CA ARG A 151 -5.31 6.44 -9.04
C ARG A 151 -4.24 6.71 -10.09
N GLN A 152 -3.00 6.98 -9.67
CA GLN A 152 -1.89 7.27 -10.59
C GLN A 152 -1.65 6.11 -11.56
N ARG A 153 -1.10 6.43 -12.73
CA ARG A 153 -0.58 5.39 -13.63
C ARG A 153 0.70 4.81 -13.03
N PRO A 154 1.00 3.53 -13.25
CA PRO A 154 2.30 2.97 -12.90
C PRO A 154 3.44 3.83 -13.47
N SER A 155 4.44 4.12 -12.66
CA SER A 155 5.61 4.95 -12.99
C SER A 155 6.91 4.20 -12.65
N LEU A 156 8.05 4.75 -13.05
CA LEU A 156 9.38 4.13 -12.92
C LEU A 156 9.87 4.00 -11.47
N ASP A 157 9.23 4.67 -10.51
CA ASP A 157 9.50 4.61 -9.06
C ASP A 157 8.86 3.36 -8.41
N ALA A 158 9.07 2.21 -9.03
CA ALA A 158 8.44 0.96 -8.63
C ALA A 158 9.32 0.21 -7.62
N GLY A 159 8.89 0.17 -6.35
CA GLY A 159 9.63 -0.45 -5.25
C GLY A 159 10.39 0.56 -4.38
N ILE A 160 9.66 1.41 -3.66
CA ILE A 160 10.24 2.47 -2.82
C ILE A 160 9.74 2.38 -1.37
N ALA A 161 10.54 2.87 -0.42
CA ALA A 161 10.08 3.16 0.93
C ALA A 161 10.13 4.66 1.24
N LEU A 162 9.07 5.18 1.88
CA LEU A 162 8.90 6.60 2.19
C LEU A 162 8.48 6.78 3.65
N LEU A 163 8.71 7.98 4.19
CA LEU A 163 8.23 8.38 5.50
C LEU A 163 6.97 9.26 5.36
N TRP A 164 6.07 9.19 6.33
CA TRP A 164 4.88 10.07 6.38
C TRP A 164 5.26 11.54 6.20
N ARG A 165 6.25 12.01 6.96
CA ARG A 165 6.68 13.42 6.91
C ARG A 165 7.14 13.89 5.53
N ASP A 166 7.65 12.98 4.69
CA ASP A 166 8.12 13.32 3.35
C ASP A 166 6.94 13.53 2.40
N ILE A 167 5.82 12.86 2.66
CA ILE A 167 4.60 12.90 1.82
C ILE A 167 3.45 13.71 2.44
N ALA A 168 3.61 14.21 3.67
CA ALA A 168 2.61 15.03 4.33
C ALA A 168 2.26 16.25 3.45
N ASN A 169 3.29 16.91 2.94
CA ASN A 169 3.15 18.12 2.12
C ASN A 169 3.37 17.89 0.61
N ALA A 170 3.67 16.65 0.18
CA ALA A 170 4.00 16.35 -1.21
C ALA A 170 3.32 15.07 -1.73
N PRO A 171 3.00 14.99 -3.03
CA PRO A 171 2.48 13.75 -3.62
C PRO A 171 3.50 12.62 -3.55
N ILE A 172 3.06 11.40 -3.24
CA ILE A 172 3.91 10.18 -3.15
C ILE A 172 4.79 10.02 -4.40
N GLY A 173 4.21 10.13 -5.61
CA GLY A 173 4.97 9.97 -6.85
C GLY A 173 6.04 11.05 -7.10
N ALA A 174 5.87 12.25 -6.55
CA ALA A 174 6.87 13.31 -6.68
C ALA A 174 8.08 13.05 -5.76
N VAL A 175 7.83 12.54 -4.55
CA VAL A 175 8.89 12.19 -3.59
C VAL A 175 9.64 10.94 -4.06
N GLY A 176 8.91 9.92 -4.54
CA GLY A 176 9.49 8.68 -5.05
C GLY A 176 10.48 8.91 -6.19
N ALA A 177 10.11 9.73 -7.18
CA ALA A 177 10.97 10.08 -8.31
C ALA A 177 12.28 10.79 -7.90
N ASN A 178 12.25 11.59 -6.82
CA ASN A 178 13.41 12.37 -6.38
C ASN A 178 14.40 11.57 -5.52
N THR A 179 14.02 10.37 -5.08
CA THR A 179 14.87 9.50 -4.24
C THR A 179 15.96 8.78 -5.07
N TYR A 180 15.84 8.78 -6.40
CA TYR A 180 16.73 8.10 -7.34
C TYR A 180 17.48 9.06 -8.29
N VAL A 181 17.52 10.36 -7.98
CA VAL A 181 18.28 11.39 -8.71
C VAL A 181 19.62 11.66 -8.03
#